data_AF-A0A2V8YKY7-F1
#
_entry.id   AF-A0A2V8YKY7-F1
#
_cell.length_a   1.000
_cell.length_b   1.000
_cell.length_c   1.000
_cell.angle_alpha   90.00
_cell.angle_beta   90.00
_cell.angle_gamma   90.00
#
_symmetry.space_group_name_H-M   'P 1'
#
loop_
_entity.id
_entity.type
_entity.pdbx_description
1 polymer ?
#
loop_
_entity_poly.entity_id
_entity_poly.type
_entity_poly.pdbx_seq_one_letter_code
_entity_poly.pdbx_strand_id
1 'polypeptide(L)'
;MILQLNYLQRKPAASTMQEVIDTLYSLLEEGRLEQEQFARMRVHLDWIQYHKNFRECVMTPKVKRDPYGQPSPIDMYIDLRQVTPGALRAEILRAMTGEDSPAPDDGRVFLEDLRSFRESITWKFNNLYWHRLADWEEFTGRGYEQALPGGKSDANHPAAVADCVADFWTLLRDLESRKQLPEEIFVLEIGVGMGKRAGLWMDRFRALDEERGTKYYLRLKFLLGDYSLATLERSRPAVKNHLNVCSFIVLDALNPMKSLAFLRHKILHIHLTNVYDNLPDEEFARRDGRLYSIQVRAYLPAPQAHRISEQFQIPAADIPKTVDRLLEGGPDYLVDRKRGVAFWQEIWKALRLEERLVHLEDLPDIVLPLGLHQEQLEEVLEEAPSDVRFHLSSGALESFQNTVPLLHPRGFLQVQDIFVTNFNEYRIGFHGPGKLDGSIVNWVNGALLREVGERAGYDLHFAPFHYRQGSRTSVLYSTQRE
;
A
#
# COMPACT_ATOMS: atom_id res chain seq x y z
N MET A 1 26.26 15.14 -8.22
CA MET A 1 25.26 14.12 -8.57
C MET A 1 25.48 12.87 -7.73
N ILE A 2 24.43 12.34 -7.12
CA ILE A 2 24.42 11.01 -6.48
C ILE A 2 23.54 10.09 -7.33
N LEU A 3 24.12 9.01 -7.85
CA LEU A 3 23.38 7.98 -8.60
C LEU A 3 23.07 6.81 -7.66
N GLN A 4 21.78 6.53 -7.47
CA GLN A 4 21.30 5.42 -6.66
C GLN A 4 20.67 4.34 -7.55
N LEU A 5 21.17 3.12 -7.38
CA LEU A 5 20.75 1.94 -8.14
C LEU A 5 19.89 1.05 -7.22
N ASN A 6 18.60 0.92 -7.52
CA ASN A 6 17.69 0.15 -6.67
C ASN A 6 17.49 -1.29 -7.18
N TYR A 7 17.27 -1.48 -8.49
CA TYR A 7 16.91 -2.81 -9.02
C TYR A 7 17.38 -3.07 -10.45
N LEU A 8 18.60 -3.61 -10.61
CA LEU A 8 19.11 -4.01 -11.92
C LEU A 8 18.80 -5.48 -12.18
N GLN A 9 17.62 -5.80 -12.70
CA GLN A 9 17.27 -7.18 -13.07
C GLN A 9 17.75 -7.63 -14.47
N ARG A 10 18.63 -6.87 -15.15
CA ARG A 10 19.08 -7.22 -16.50
C ARG A 10 20.58 -7.04 -16.74
N LYS A 11 21.14 -7.89 -17.61
CA LYS A 11 22.53 -7.90 -18.06
C LYS A 11 23.02 -6.69 -18.88
N PRO A 12 22.22 -5.71 -19.39
CA PRO A 12 22.77 -4.48 -19.94
C PRO A 12 22.70 -3.30 -18.95
N ALA A 13 22.59 -3.55 -17.63
CA ALA A 13 22.56 -2.51 -16.62
C ALA A 13 23.67 -1.45 -16.78
N ALA A 14 24.88 -1.89 -17.14
CA ALA A 14 26.02 -1.00 -17.33
C ALA A 14 25.86 -0.07 -18.55
N SER A 15 25.39 -0.59 -19.69
CA SER A 15 25.19 0.23 -20.90
C SER A 15 24.05 1.24 -20.74
N THR A 16 22.99 0.86 -20.05
CA THR A 16 21.86 1.77 -19.80
C THR A 16 22.19 2.82 -18.74
N MET A 17 23.01 2.48 -17.74
CA MET A 17 23.54 3.47 -16.79
C MET A 17 24.43 4.50 -17.49
N GLN A 18 25.30 4.04 -18.40
CA GLN A 18 26.15 4.94 -19.19
C GLN A 18 25.30 5.91 -20.01
N GLU A 19 24.23 5.43 -20.65
CA GLU A 19 23.29 6.27 -21.42
C GLU A 19 22.66 7.39 -20.56
N VAL A 20 22.24 7.08 -19.32
CA VAL A 20 21.72 8.08 -18.37
C VAL A 20 22.79 9.11 -18.04
N ILE A 21 24.01 8.66 -17.70
CA ILE A 21 25.11 9.53 -17.33
C ILE A 21 25.49 10.45 -18.50
N ASP A 22 25.69 9.89 -19.69
CA ASP A 22 26.04 10.63 -20.90
C ASP A 22 24.97 11.66 -21.25
N THR A 23 23.70 11.29 -21.12
CA THR A 23 22.58 12.22 -21.35
C THR A 23 22.62 13.40 -20.38
N LEU A 24 22.83 13.16 -19.08
CA LEU A 24 22.87 14.22 -18.08
C LEU A 24 24.10 15.13 -18.24
N TYR A 25 25.27 14.57 -18.58
CA TYR A 25 26.46 15.38 -18.88
C TYR A 25 26.26 16.22 -20.14
N SER A 26 25.68 15.66 -21.21
CA SER A 26 25.33 16.43 -22.41
C SER A 26 24.38 17.59 -22.09
N LEU A 27 23.38 17.38 -21.23
CA LEU A 27 22.49 18.46 -20.79
C LEU A 27 23.20 19.54 -19.96
N LEU A 28 24.19 19.16 -19.14
CA LEU A 28 25.04 20.10 -18.41
C LEU A 28 25.94 20.91 -19.36
N GLU A 29 26.60 20.27 -20.32
CA GLU A 29 27.46 20.93 -21.31
C GLU A 29 26.68 21.90 -22.19
N GLU A 30 25.43 21.56 -22.54
CA GLU A 30 24.52 22.42 -23.30
C GLU A 30 23.90 23.57 -22.47
N GLY A 31 24.20 23.66 -21.17
CA GLY A 31 23.63 24.68 -20.28
C GLY A 31 22.14 24.49 -19.98
N ARG A 32 21.61 23.27 -20.15
CA ARG A 32 20.23 22.88 -19.78
C ARG A 32 20.13 22.46 -18.31
N LEU A 33 21.26 22.25 -17.65
CA LEU A 33 21.40 22.01 -16.21
C LEU A 33 22.40 23.00 -15.63
N GLU A 34 22.07 23.58 -14.48
CA GLU A 34 23.03 24.39 -13.73
C GLU A 34 24.02 23.48 -12.99
N GLN A 35 25.28 23.92 -12.89
CA GLN A 35 26.33 23.13 -12.25
C GLN A 35 26.03 22.83 -10.77
N GLU A 36 25.45 23.79 -10.05
CA GLU A 36 25.06 23.64 -8.64
C GLU A 36 23.90 22.63 -8.47
N GLN A 37 22.89 22.72 -9.34
CA GLN A 37 21.79 21.76 -9.39
C GLN A 37 22.30 20.35 -9.70
N PHE A 38 23.19 20.20 -10.68
CA PHE A 38 23.80 18.92 -11.05
C PHE A 38 24.66 18.34 -9.91
N ALA A 39 25.38 19.17 -9.17
CA ALA A 39 26.17 18.74 -8.01
C ALA A 39 25.28 18.10 -6.93
N ARG A 40 24.06 18.63 -6.74
CA ARG A 40 23.09 18.17 -5.72
C ARG A 40 22.03 17.20 -6.27
N MET A 41 22.01 16.96 -7.58
CA MET A 41 21.04 16.09 -8.24
C MET A 41 21.16 14.65 -7.74
N ARG A 42 20.02 14.00 -7.56
CA ARG A 42 19.91 12.57 -7.36
C ARG A 42 19.18 11.90 -8.50
N VAL A 43 19.70 10.75 -8.89
CA VAL A 43 19.09 9.94 -9.94
C VAL A 43 18.87 8.56 -9.36
N HIS A 44 17.61 8.12 -9.37
CA HIS A 44 17.19 6.81 -8.87
C HIS A 44 16.75 5.97 -10.06
N LEU A 45 17.50 4.89 -10.34
CA LEU A 45 17.22 3.98 -11.46
C LEU A 45 16.41 2.75 -11.02
N ASP A 46 15.47 2.35 -11.86
CA ASP A 46 14.61 1.17 -11.72
C ASP A 46 13.96 1.09 -10.33
N TRP A 47 13.53 2.25 -9.87
CA TRP A 47 12.90 2.48 -8.57
C TRP A 47 11.47 1.92 -8.46
N ILE A 48 10.91 1.45 -9.56
CA ILE A 48 9.55 0.92 -9.64
C ILE A 48 9.60 -0.62 -9.65
N GLN A 49 8.69 -1.34 -8.99
CA GLN A 49 8.68 -2.80 -8.94
C GLN A 49 7.53 -3.40 -9.74
N TYR A 50 6.39 -2.70 -9.82
CA TYR A 50 5.23 -3.15 -10.59
C TYR A 50 5.31 -2.68 -12.04
N HIS A 51 4.98 -3.58 -12.96
CA HIS A 51 4.94 -3.28 -14.41
C HIS A 51 3.96 -2.15 -14.75
N LYS A 52 2.93 -1.94 -13.93
CA LYS A 52 2.04 -0.77 -14.00
C LYS A 52 2.23 0.05 -12.73
N ASN A 53 2.53 1.34 -12.89
CA ASN A 53 2.69 2.27 -11.79
C ASN A 53 1.97 3.59 -12.13
N PHE A 54 1.80 4.45 -11.14
CA PHE A 54 1.36 5.83 -11.26
C PHE A 54 2.43 6.77 -11.82
N ARG A 55 3.70 6.39 -11.86
CA ARG A 55 4.78 7.24 -12.35
C ARG A 55 5.01 7.05 -13.85
N GLU A 56 5.47 8.12 -14.51
CA GLU A 56 5.97 8.05 -15.88
C GLU A 56 7.38 7.42 -15.93
N CYS A 57 7.92 7.24 -17.14
CA CYS A 57 9.23 6.64 -17.33
C CYS A 57 10.37 7.50 -16.75
N VAL A 58 10.21 8.83 -16.75
CA VAL A 58 11.05 9.78 -16.02
C VAL A 58 10.14 10.73 -15.24
N MET A 59 10.46 10.95 -13.97
CA MET A 59 9.72 11.85 -13.09
C MET A 59 10.68 12.66 -12.23
N THR A 60 10.38 13.94 -12.07
CA THR A 60 11.12 14.85 -11.19
C THR A 60 10.11 15.54 -10.31
N PRO A 61 10.00 15.23 -8.99
CA PRO A 61 9.10 15.95 -8.13
C PRO A 61 9.50 17.41 -8.05
N LYS A 62 8.48 18.26 -7.97
CA LYS A 62 8.69 19.70 -7.82
C LYS A 62 8.90 20.00 -6.36
N VAL A 63 9.96 20.71 -6.02
CA VAL A 63 10.09 21.27 -4.67
C VAL A 63 9.50 22.66 -4.72
N LYS A 64 8.54 22.97 -3.84
CA LYS A 64 8.06 24.35 -3.67
C LYS A 64 9.29 25.24 -3.41
N ARG A 65 9.52 26.28 -4.25
CA ARG A 65 10.69 27.16 -4.10
C ARG A 65 10.81 27.62 -2.66
N ASP A 66 12.01 27.52 -2.11
CA ASP A 66 12.23 28.03 -0.77
C ASP A 66 12.01 29.56 -0.74
N PRO A 67 11.67 30.15 0.42
CA PRO A 67 11.46 31.60 0.53
C PRO A 67 12.71 32.44 0.20
N TYR A 68 13.88 31.80 0.13
CA TYR A 68 15.20 32.44 -0.03
C TYR A 68 15.74 32.32 -1.47
N GLY A 69 14.98 31.74 -2.40
CA GLY A 69 15.34 31.59 -3.81
C GLY A 69 16.48 30.61 -4.09
N GLN A 70 16.83 29.72 -3.16
CA GLN A 70 17.88 28.72 -3.39
C GLN A 70 17.44 27.69 -4.43
N PRO A 71 18.36 27.19 -5.28
CA PRO A 71 18.04 26.11 -6.20
C PRO A 71 17.66 24.86 -5.40
N SER A 72 16.42 24.41 -5.61
CA SER A 72 15.91 23.19 -4.99
C SER A 72 16.71 21.96 -5.43
N PRO A 73 16.94 20.98 -4.54
CA PRO A 73 17.53 19.72 -4.93
C PRO A 73 16.65 19.05 -6.00
N ILE A 74 17.29 18.51 -7.05
CA ILE A 74 16.62 17.73 -8.09
C ILE A 74 16.68 16.26 -7.70
N ASP A 75 15.54 15.66 -7.40
CA ASP A 75 15.41 14.21 -7.32
C ASP A 75 14.76 13.72 -8.62
N MET A 76 15.48 12.89 -9.37
CA MET A 76 15.03 12.34 -10.65
C MET A 76 14.86 10.83 -10.51
N TYR A 77 13.71 10.34 -10.95
CA TYR A 77 13.36 8.94 -10.92
C TYR A 77 13.18 8.42 -12.34
N ILE A 78 13.91 7.37 -12.69
CA ILE A 78 13.91 6.81 -14.03
C ILE A 78 13.57 5.31 -13.95
N ASP A 79 12.50 4.91 -14.62
CA ASP A 79 12.15 3.50 -14.84
C ASP A 79 12.56 3.09 -16.26
N LEU A 80 13.73 2.48 -16.36
CA LEU A 80 14.35 2.13 -17.63
C LEU A 80 13.57 1.06 -18.39
N ARG A 81 12.67 0.32 -17.71
CA ARG A 81 11.81 -0.68 -18.36
C ARG A 81 10.67 -0.02 -19.14
N GLN A 82 10.33 1.22 -18.81
CA GLN A 82 9.30 2.02 -19.50
C GLN A 82 9.89 2.96 -20.55
N VAL A 83 11.20 3.23 -20.50
CA VAL A 83 11.88 4.08 -21.49
C VAL A 83 11.93 3.39 -22.84
N THR A 84 11.42 4.07 -23.87
CA THR A 84 11.55 3.61 -25.27
C THR A 84 13.00 3.86 -25.74
N PRO A 85 13.65 2.93 -26.46
CA PRO A 85 15.02 3.14 -26.94
C PRO A 85 15.19 4.46 -27.71
N GLY A 86 16.18 5.26 -27.32
CA GLY A 86 16.46 6.58 -27.92
C GLY A 86 15.58 7.74 -27.43
N ALA A 87 14.58 7.49 -26.58
CA ALA A 87 13.69 8.53 -26.05
C ALA A 87 14.16 9.16 -24.74
N LEU A 88 15.16 8.58 -24.06
CA LEU A 88 15.58 8.95 -22.71
C LEU A 88 15.86 10.45 -22.56
N ARG A 89 16.62 11.04 -23.50
CA ARG A 89 16.95 12.46 -23.49
C ARG A 89 15.71 13.35 -23.55
N ALA A 90 14.76 13.02 -24.41
CA ALA A 90 13.52 13.78 -24.54
C ALA A 90 12.66 13.68 -23.27
N GLU A 91 12.62 12.50 -22.65
CA GLU A 91 11.88 12.28 -21.40
C GLU A 91 12.51 13.00 -20.20
N ILE A 92 13.85 13.01 -20.09
CA ILE A 92 14.56 13.77 -19.06
C ILE A 92 14.29 15.27 -19.23
N LEU A 93 14.42 15.81 -20.44
CA LEU A 93 14.13 17.21 -20.71
C LEU A 93 12.70 17.56 -20.34
N ARG A 94 11.72 16.76 -20.78
CA ARG A 94 10.30 16.96 -20.46
C ARG A 94 10.04 16.98 -18.96
N ALA A 95 10.63 16.05 -18.22
CA ALA A 95 10.47 15.95 -16.78
C ALA A 95 11.13 17.12 -16.02
N MET A 96 12.21 17.71 -16.56
CA MET A 96 12.87 18.86 -15.98
C MET A 96 12.20 20.20 -16.31
N THR A 97 11.61 20.33 -17.51
CA THR A 97 11.02 21.59 -17.99
C THR A 97 9.57 21.79 -17.59
N GLY A 98 8.93 20.81 -16.94
CA GLY A 98 7.53 20.92 -16.54
C GLY A 98 7.31 22.09 -15.57
N GLU A 99 6.85 23.23 -16.08
CA GLU A 99 6.62 24.45 -15.29
C GLU A 99 5.66 24.22 -14.11
N ASP A 100 5.82 25.00 -13.03
CA ASP A 100 4.95 24.99 -11.83
C ASP A 100 3.48 25.34 -12.14
N SER A 101 3.23 25.93 -13.30
CA SER A 101 1.90 26.18 -13.85
C SER A 101 1.74 25.31 -15.10
N PRO A 102 0.60 24.62 -15.31
CA PRO A 102 0.36 24.00 -16.60
C PRO A 102 0.40 25.11 -17.64
N ALA A 103 1.38 25.05 -18.56
CA ALA A 103 1.21 25.73 -19.82
C ALA A 103 -0.16 25.27 -20.36
N PRO A 104 -1.05 26.18 -20.81
CA PRO A 104 -2.41 25.84 -21.25
C PRO A 104 -2.51 24.73 -22.31
N ASP A 105 -1.38 24.28 -22.85
CA ASP A 105 -1.25 23.55 -24.10
C ASP A 105 -0.43 22.24 -24.00
N ASP A 106 -0.10 21.73 -22.79
CA ASP A 106 0.60 20.43 -22.68
C ASP A 106 -0.32 19.21 -22.91
N GLY A 107 -1.63 19.45 -23.02
CA GLY A 107 -2.66 18.45 -23.31
C GLY A 107 -2.97 17.45 -22.20
N ARG A 108 -2.32 17.53 -21.03
CA ARG A 108 -2.65 16.68 -19.86
C ARG A 108 -4.04 17.02 -19.33
N VAL A 109 -4.76 15.99 -18.91
CA VAL A 109 -6.07 16.16 -18.24
C VAL A 109 -5.90 15.85 -16.76
N PHE A 110 -5.91 16.90 -15.93
CA PHE A 110 -5.86 16.76 -14.47
C PHE A 110 -7.20 16.26 -13.94
N LEU A 111 -7.16 15.31 -13.03
CA LEU A 111 -8.34 14.68 -12.42
C LEU A 111 -8.59 15.20 -10.99
N GLU A 112 -7.62 15.89 -10.40
CA GLU A 112 -7.72 16.51 -9.08
C GLU A 112 -6.71 17.66 -8.96
N ASP A 113 -6.71 18.38 -7.85
CA ASP A 113 -5.66 19.34 -7.46
C ASP A 113 -4.60 18.68 -6.58
N LEU A 114 -3.43 19.32 -6.46
CA LEU A 114 -2.34 18.89 -5.58
C LEU A 114 -2.81 18.81 -4.11
N ARG A 115 -2.67 17.63 -3.50
CA ARG A 115 -3.14 17.30 -2.15
C ARG A 115 -2.30 16.19 -1.51
N SER A 116 -2.60 15.80 -0.28
CA SER A 116 -1.95 14.65 0.35
C SER A 116 -2.22 13.35 -0.42
N PHE A 117 -1.32 12.37 -0.35
CA PHE A 117 -1.54 11.12 -1.08
C PHE A 117 -2.76 10.38 -0.52
N ARG A 118 -2.97 10.44 0.79
CA ARG A 118 -4.10 9.80 1.48
C ARG A 118 -5.46 10.28 0.98
N GLU A 119 -5.54 11.54 0.54
CA GLU A 119 -6.78 12.17 0.03
C GLU A 119 -6.93 12.11 -1.50
N SER A 120 -5.96 11.52 -2.20
CA SER A 120 -5.98 11.42 -3.66
C SER A 120 -7.13 10.53 -4.16
N ILE A 121 -7.63 10.84 -5.36
CA ILE A 121 -8.61 10.01 -6.06
C ILE A 121 -8.11 8.58 -6.30
N THR A 122 -6.80 8.31 -6.20
CA THR A 122 -6.25 6.96 -6.30
C THR A 122 -6.87 6.04 -5.25
N TRP A 123 -7.04 6.50 -4.01
CA TRP A 123 -7.69 5.73 -2.95
C TRP A 123 -9.18 5.57 -3.17
N LYS A 124 -9.84 6.54 -3.82
CA LYS A 124 -11.24 6.39 -4.26
C LYS A 124 -11.38 5.28 -5.31
N PHE A 125 -10.45 5.20 -6.25
CA PHE A 125 -10.40 4.09 -7.21
C PHE A 125 -10.12 2.75 -6.52
N ASN A 126 -9.18 2.70 -5.57
CA ASN A 126 -8.91 1.50 -4.78
C ASN A 126 -10.16 1.03 -4.02
N ASN A 127 -10.89 1.99 -3.43
CA ASN A 127 -12.13 1.73 -2.74
C ASN A 127 -13.22 1.19 -3.69
N LEU A 128 -13.38 1.81 -4.86
CA LEU A 128 -14.29 1.35 -5.90
C LEU A 128 -13.92 -0.07 -6.38
N TYR A 129 -12.63 -0.36 -6.56
CA TYR A 129 -12.12 -1.68 -6.95
C TYR A 129 -12.61 -2.77 -6.04
N TRP A 130 -12.34 -2.63 -4.74
CA TRP A 130 -12.69 -3.65 -3.78
C TRP A 130 -14.22 -3.73 -3.53
N HIS A 131 -14.97 -2.61 -3.65
CA HIS A 131 -16.44 -2.61 -3.57
C HIS A 131 -17.11 -3.29 -4.78
N ARG A 132 -16.49 -3.16 -5.96
CA ARG A 132 -17.01 -3.65 -7.25
C ARG A 132 -16.10 -4.72 -7.85
N LEU A 133 -15.45 -5.50 -6.99
CA LEU A 133 -14.47 -6.50 -7.43
C LEU A 133 -15.09 -7.51 -8.39
N ALA A 134 -16.33 -7.92 -8.15
CA ALA A 134 -17.05 -8.84 -9.03
C ALA A 134 -17.22 -8.28 -10.46
N ASP A 135 -17.57 -7.00 -10.59
CA ASP A 135 -17.72 -6.35 -11.91
C ASP A 135 -16.36 -6.29 -12.64
N TRP A 136 -15.28 -6.05 -11.89
CA TRP A 136 -13.91 -6.04 -12.42
C TRP A 136 -13.44 -7.42 -12.89
N GLU A 137 -13.63 -8.46 -12.06
CA GLU A 137 -13.25 -9.84 -12.38
C GLU A 137 -14.07 -10.41 -13.54
N GLU A 138 -15.37 -10.09 -13.62
CA GLU A 138 -16.22 -10.47 -14.77
C GLU A 138 -15.68 -9.88 -16.07
N PHE A 139 -15.28 -8.60 -16.04
CA PHE A 139 -14.77 -7.92 -17.23
C PHE A 139 -13.39 -8.43 -17.67
N THR A 140 -12.49 -8.67 -16.71
CA THR A 140 -11.13 -9.17 -17.01
C THR A 140 -11.07 -10.66 -17.29
N GLY A 141 -12.07 -11.43 -16.83
CA GLY A 141 -12.06 -12.89 -16.82
C GLY A 141 -11.01 -13.49 -15.88
N ARG A 142 -10.46 -12.70 -14.95
CA ARG A 142 -9.39 -13.09 -14.02
C ARG A 142 -9.78 -12.73 -12.60
N GLY A 143 -9.54 -13.65 -11.66
CA GLY A 143 -9.72 -13.36 -10.24
C GLY A 143 -8.55 -12.57 -9.67
N TYR A 144 -8.77 -11.74 -8.66
CA TYR A 144 -7.73 -10.89 -8.07
C TYR A 144 -6.53 -11.71 -7.54
N GLU A 145 -6.77 -12.91 -7.00
CA GLU A 145 -5.69 -13.79 -6.52
C GLU A 145 -4.70 -14.16 -7.63
N GLN A 146 -5.17 -14.23 -8.88
CA GLN A 146 -4.33 -14.50 -10.05
C GLN A 146 -3.44 -13.30 -10.40
N ALA A 147 -3.79 -12.09 -9.95
CA ALA A 147 -2.99 -10.89 -10.10
C ALA A 147 -1.88 -10.78 -9.05
N LEU A 148 -2.00 -11.47 -7.89
CA LEU A 148 -0.96 -11.47 -6.86
C LEU A 148 0.37 -12.02 -7.38
N PRO A 149 1.53 -11.57 -6.84
CA PRO A 149 2.82 -12.17 -7.16
C PRO A 149 2.82 -13.68 -6.86
N GLY A 150 2.93 -14.51 -7.89
CA GLY A 150 2.85 -15.98 -7.78
C GLY A 150 1.45 -16.59 -7.97
N GLY A 151 0.43 -15.76 -8.22
CA GLY A 151 -0.93 -16.17 -8.59
C GLY A 151 -1.74 -16.83 -7.47
N LYS A 152 -1.26 -16.74 -6.22
CA LYS A 152 -1.90 -17.25 -5.00
C LYS A 152 -1.45 -16.40 -3.81
N SER A 153 -2.29 -16.28 -2.78
CA SER A 153 -1.90 -15.67 -1.51
C SER A 153 -1.03 -16.63 -0.67
N ASP A 154 0.12 -16.13 -0.20
CA ASP A 154 1.06 -16.83 0.69
C ASP A 154 0.41 -17.20 2.02
N ALA A 155 -0.60 -16.46 2.48
CA ALA A 155 -1.32 -16.75 3.72
C ALA A 155 -2.09 -18.07 3.68
N ASN A 156 -2.33 -18.62 2.49
CA ASN A 156 -2.94 -19.94 2.30
C ASN A 156 -1.92 -21.09 2.37
N HIS A 157 -0.64 -20.81 2.63
CA HIS A 157 0.39 -21.85 2.66
C HIS A 157 0.11 -22.85 3.80
N PRO A 158 -0.03 -24.17 3.51
CA PRO A 158 -0.47 -25.14 4.52
C PRO A 158 0.40 -25.20 5.79
N ALA A 159 1.73 -25.10 5.64
CA ALA A 159 2.64 -25.08 6.78
C ALA A 159 2.49 -23.81 7.63
N ALA A 160 2.31 -22.64 6.99
CA ALA A 160 2.11 -21.39 7.71
C ALA A 160 0.80 -21.39 8.50
N VAL A 161 -0.26 -21.98 7.92
CA VAL A 161 -1.54 -22.19 8.62
C VAL A 161 -1.36 -23.15 9.79
N ALA A 162 -0.64 -24.26 9.60
CA ALA A 162 -0.40 -25.24 10.65
C ALA A 162 0.36 -24.66 11.85
N ASP A 163 1.39 -23.86 11.60
CA ASP A 163 2.18 -23.21 12.66
C ASP A 163 1.35 -22.16 13.41
N CYS A 164 0.59 -21.34 12.68
CA CYS A 164 -0.36 -20.39 13.27
C CYS A 164 -1.41 -21.08 14.17
N VAL A 165 -1.92 -22.24 13.76
CA VAL A 165 -2.85 -23.05 14.57
C VAL A 165 -2.15 -23.62 15.81
N ALA A 166 -0.90 -24.06 15.69
CA ALA A 166 -0.13 -24.59 16.81
C ALA A 166 0.17 -23.51 17.88
N ASP A 167 0.54 -22.30 17.44
CA ASP A 167 0.77 -21.15 18.31
C ASP A 167 -0.51 -20.80 19.08
N PHE A 168 -1.64 -20.72 18.37
CA PHE A 168 -2.93 -20.44 18.99
C PHE A 168 -3.35 -21.52 19.99
N TRP A 169 -3.21 -22.81 19.65
CA TRP A 169 -3.52 -23.89 20.58
C TRP A 169 -2.63 -23.84 21.83
N THR A 170 -1.35 -23.51 21.68
CA THR A 170 -0.41 -23.32 22.80
C THR A 170 -0.85 -22.19 23.74
N LEU A 171 -1.32 -21.07 23.19
CA LEU A 171 -1.92 -20.00 23.98
C LEU A 171 -3.12 -20.49 24.80
N LEU A 172 -4.05 -21.23 24.18
CA LEU A 172 -5.23 -21.75 24.89
C LEU A 172 -4.85 -22.69 26.03
N ARG A 173 -3.83 -23.54 25.82
CA ARG A 173 -3.30 -24.43 26.86
C ARG A 173 -2.69 -23.69 28.03
N ASP A 174 -1.88 -22.67 27.77
CA ASP A 174 -1.28 -21.85 28.82
C ASP A 174 -2.38 -21.14 29.63
N LEU A 175 -3.36 -20.53 28.97
CA LEU A 175 -4.51 -19.92 29.63
C LEU A 175 -5.31 -20.92 30.46
N GLU A 176 -5.56 -22.13 29.95
CA GLU A 176 -6.26 -23.17 30.71
C GLU A 176 -5.48 -23.58 31.96
N SER A 177 -4.16 -23.77 31.84
CA SER A 177 -3.30 -24.15 32.96
C SER A 177 -3.31 -23.11 34.09
N ARG A 178 -3.51 -21.84 33.73
CA ARG A 178 -3.64 -20.70 34.66
C ARG A 178 -5.09 -20.44 35.10
N LYS A 179 -6.06 -21.23 34.63
CA LYS A 179 -7.51 -21.03 34.83
C LYS A 179 -8.00 -19.65 34.34
N GLN A 180 -7.41 -19.16 33.26
CA GLN A 180 -7.69 -17.87 32.63
C GLN A 180 -8.34 -18.02 31.24
N LEU A 181 -8.59 -19.25 30.77
CA LEU A 181 -9.21 -19.50 29.47
C LEU A 181 -10.69 -19.06 29.46
N PRO A 182 -11.08 -18.05 28.65
CA PRO A 182 -12.46 -17.55 28.60
C PRO A 182 -13.43 -18.60 28.07
N GLU A 183 -14.68 -18.61 28.54
CA GLU A 183 -15.71 -19.58 28.10
C GLU A 183 -15.89 -19.60 26.57
N GLU A 184 -16.00 -18.42 25.96
CA GLU A 184 -16.02 -18.24 24.51
C GLU A 184 -14.64 -17.84 23.98
N ILE A 185 -14.21 -18.47 22.90
CA ILE A 185 -12.87 -18.27 22.30
C ILE A 185 -13.04 -17.47 21.01
N PHE A 186 -12.74 -16.18 21.05
CA PHE A 186 -12.87 -15.29 19.89
C PHE A 186 -11.59 -15.25 19.05
N VAL A 187 -11.74 -15.44 17.74
CA VAL A 187 -10.70 -15.25 16.71
C VAL A 187 -11.27 -14.32 15.65
N LEU A 188 -10.47 -13.38 15.14
CA LEU A 188 -10.87 -12.43 14.11
C LEU A 188 -9.92 -12.48 12.93
N GLU A 189 -10.47 -12.52 11.73
CA GLU A 189 -9.74 -12.27 10.49
C GLU A 189 -10.31 -11.01 9.84
N ILE A 190 -9.47 -10.00 9.59
CA ILE A 190 -9.85 -8.73 8.91
C ILE A 190 -9.37 -8.81 7.46
N GLY A 191 -10.25 -8.48 6.51
CA GLY A 191 -9.97 -8.58 5.08
C GLY A 191 -9.97 -10.03 4.60
N VAL A 192 -11.08 -10.75 4.83
CA VAL A 192 -11.13 -12.21 4.62
C VAL A 192 -11.03 -12.65 3.16
N GLY A 193 -11.28 -11.75 2.20
CA GLY A 193 -11.27 -12.07 0.78
C GLY A 193 -12.19 -13.27 0.47
N MET A 194 -11.62 -14.35 -0.08
CA MET A 194 -12.37 -15.57 -0.40
C MET A 194 -12.61 -16.51 0.80
N GLY A 195 -12.19 -16.15 2.02
CA GLY A 195 -12.33 -16.96 3.23
C GLY A 195 -11.49 -18.24 3.25
N LYS A 196 -10.63 -18.44 2.26
CA LYS A 196 -9.87 -19.68 2.06
C LYS A 196 -8.93 -19.97 3.22
N ARG A 197 -8.22 -18.94 3.71
CA ARG A 197 -7.33 -19.07 4.86
C ARG A 197 -8.12 -19.45 6.11
N ALA A 198 -9.18 -18.71 6.43
CA ALA A 198 -10.05 -19.00 7.57
C ALA A 198 -10.56 -20.47 7.54
N GLY A 199 -10.98 -20.96 6.37
CA GLY A 199 -11.37 -22.37 6.19
C GLY A 199 -10.23 -23.34 6.52
N LEU A 200 -9.05 -23.16 5.90
CA LEU A 200 -7.87 -23.98 6.16
C LEU A 200 -7.44 -23.95 7.64
N TRP A 201 -7.51 -22.78 8.27
CA TRP A 201 -7.17 -22.59 9.68
C TRP A 201 -8.16 -23.35 10.57
N MET A 202 -9.46 -23.25 10.33
CA MET A 202 -10.49 -23.94 11.12
C MET A 202 -10.47 -25.45 10.91
N ASP A 203 -10.22 -25.93 9.69
CA ASP A 203 -10.01 -27.36 9.41
C ASP A 203 -8.84 -27.89 10.23
N ARG A 204 -7.70 -27.19 10.18
CA ARG A 204 -6.49 -27.62 10.90
C ARG A 204 -6.66 -27.52 12.42
N PHE A 205 -7.31 -26.48 12.93
CA PHE A 205 -7.59 -26.31 14.36
C PHE A 205 -8.55 -27.37 14.88
N ARG A 206 -9.63 -27.69 14.14
CA ARG A 206 -10.54 -28.80 14.49
C ARG A 206 -9.79 -30.12 14.61
N ALA A 207 -8.99 -30.45 13.59
CA ALA A 207 -8.21 -31.69 13.59
C ALA A 207 -7.23 -31.77 14.77
N LEU A 208 -6.54 -30.68 15.09
CA LEU A 208 -5.64 -30.64 16.25
C LEU A 208 -6.39 -30.75 17.58
N ASP A 209 -7.53 -30.07 17.72
CA ASP A 209 -8.36 -30.14 18.93
C ASP A 209 -8.93 -31.56 19.17
N GLU A 210 -9.31 -32.25 18.10
CA GLU A 210 -9.76 -33.65 18.13
C GLU A 210 -8.62 -34.60 18.53
N GLU A 211 -7.43 -34.44 17.95
CA GLU A 211 -6.23 -35.22 18.31
C GLU A 211 -5.86 -35.06 19.79
N ARG A 212 -6.02 -33.84 20.33
CA ARG A 212 -5.64 -33.50 21.71
C ARG A 212 -6.76 -33.71 22.73
N GLY A 213 -8.00 -33.89 22.29
CA GLY A 213 -9.16 -34.08 23.16
C GLY A 213 -9.52 -32.85 24.01
N THR A 214 -9.11 -31.65 23.61
CA THR A 214 -9.26 -30.41 24.40
C THR A 214 -10.65 -29.77 24.30
N LYS A 215 -11.41 -30.06 23.24
CA LYS A 215 -12.77 -29.54 22.99
C LYS A 215 -12.84 -28.01 22.86
N TYR A 216 -11.74 -27.34 22.57
CA TYR A 216 -11.70 -25.89 22.37
C TYR A 216 -12.47 -25.46 21.12
N TYR A 217 -12.50 -26.30 20.08
CA TYR A 217 -13.17 -25.99 18.83
C TYR A 217 -14.68 -25.70 19.03
N LEU A 218 -15.33 -26.39 19.97
CA LEU A 218 -16.75 -26.20 20.28
C LEU A 218 -17.07 -24.82 20.88
N ARG A 219 -16.06 -24.15 21.45
CA ARG A 219 -16.16 -22.83 22.09
C ARG A 219 -15.74 -21.69 21.15
N LEU A 220 -15.25 -22.04 19.96
CA LEU A 220 -14.73 -21.09 18.99
C LEU A 220 -15.85 -20.17 18.47
N LYS A 221 -15.53 -18.88 18.38
CA LYS A 221 -16.29 -17.83 17.71
C LYS A 221 -15.36 -17.16 16.71
N PHE A 222 -15.40 -17.62 15.46
CA PHE A 222 -14.56 -17.11 14.38
C PHE A 222 -15.27 -15.97 13.66
N LEU A 223 -14.70 -14.78 13.72
CA LEU A 223 -15.25 -13.56 13.14
C LEU A 223 -14.56 -13.31 11.79
N LEU A 224 -15.34 -13.36 10.72
CA LEU A 224 -14.90 -13.04 9.36
C LEU A 224 -15.29 -11.58 9.07
N GLY A 225 -14.28 -10.73 8.97
CA GLY A 225 -14.41 -9.30 8.79
C GLY A 225 -14.05 -8.83 7.40
N ASP A 226 -14.95 -8.08 6.76
CA ASP A 226 -14.66 -7.35 5.54
C ASP A 226 -15.58 -6.16 5.46
N TYR A 227 -15.18 -5.10 4.78
CA TYR A 227 -16.07 -3.96 4.61
C TYR A 227 -17.13 -4.24 3.53
N SER A 228 -16.88 -5.19 2.61
CA SER A 228 -17.76 -5.56 1.50
C SER A 228 -18.64 -6.76 1.85
N LEU A 229 -19.96 -6.55 1.88
CA LEU A 229 -20.94 -7.62 2.04
C LEU A 229 -20.81 -8.68 0.94
N ALA A 230 -20.51 -8.26 -0.30
CA ALA A 230 -20.31 -9.19 -1.42
C ALA A 230 -19.09 -10.09 -1.20
N THR A 231 -18.00 -9.55 -0.64
CA THR A 231 -16.82 -10.33 -0.26
C THR A 231 -17.15 -11.34 0.85
N LEU A 232 -17.88 -10.92 1.87
CA LEU A 232 -18.33 -11.82 2.95
C LEU A 232 -19.18 -12.97 2.41
N GLU A 233 -20.14 -12.71 1.51
CA GLU A 233 -20.94 -13.77 0.88
C GLU A 233 -20.09 -14.73 0.05
N ARG A 234 -19.09 -14.21 -0.68
CA ARG A 234 -18.11 -15.02 -1.44
C ARG A 234 -17.20 -15.87 -0.55
N SER A 235 -17.00 -15.49 0.71
CA SER A 235 -16.17 -16.23 1.66
C SER A 235 -16.87 -17.47 2.24
N ARG A 236 -18.22 -17.48 2.28
CA ARG A 236 -19.01 -18.55 2.90
C ARG A 236 -18.71 -19.96 2.38
N PRO A 237 -18.53 -20.20 1.06
CA PRO A 237 -18.25 -21.54 0.55
C PRO A 237 -16.96 -22.15 1.11
N ALA A 238 -15.94 -21.32 1.39
CA ALA A 238 -14.66 -21.78 1.93
C ALA A 238 -14.77 -22.25 3.39
N VAL A 239 -15.76 -21.74 4.14
CA VAL A 239 -15.99 -22.06 5.56
C VAL A 239 -17.27 -22.86 5.80
N LYS A 240 -17.85 -23.47 4.76
CA LYS A 240 -19.15 -24.16 4.80
C LYS A 240 -19.27 -25.22 5.91
N ASN A 241 -18.17 -25.87 6.27
CA ASN A 241 -18.12 -26.93 7.30
C ASN A 241 -18.00 -26.38 8.73
N HIS A 242 -17.93 -25.06 8.88
CA HIS A 242 -17.68 -24.35 10.13
C HIS A 242 -18.70 -23.23 10.38
N LEU A 243 -19.79 -23.15 9.60
CA LEU A 243 -20.77 -22.06 9.70
C LEU A 243 -21.35 -21.89 11.11
N ASN A 244 -21.41 -22.96 11.90
CA ASN A 244 -21.91 -22.94 13.28
C ASN A 244 -21.00 -22.18 14.27
N VAL A 245 -19.73 -21.96 13.91
CA VAL A 245 -18.76 -21.17 14.71
C VAL A 245 -18.40 -19.83 14.06
N CYS A 246 -18.89 -19.57 12.84
CA CYS A 246 -18.57 -18.37 12.08
C CYS A 246 -19.57 -17.24 12.31
N SER A 247 -19.08 -16.00 12.36
CA SER A 247 -19.88 -14.77 12.23
C SER A 247 -19.29 -13.90 11.15
N PHE A 248 -20.12 -13.40 10.24
CA PHE A 248 -19.71 -12.56 9.11
C PHE A 248 -20.08 -11.11 9.44
N ILE A 249 -19.08 -10.23 9.52
CA ILE A 249 -19.24 -8.89 10.07
C ILE A 249 -18.76 -7.87 9.04
N VAL A 250 -19.66 -6.96 8.67
CA VAL A 250 -19.29 -5.77 7.92
C VAL A 250 -18.47 -4.87 8.84
N LEU A 251 -17.19 -4.69 8.53
CA LEU A 251 -16.29 -3.89 9.34
C LEU A 251 -15.33 -3.08 8.49
N ASP A 252 -15.06 -1.86 8.95
CA ASP A 252 -14.04 -1.00 8.37
C ASP A 252 -12.68 -1.39 8.95
N ALA A 253 -11.74 -1.76 8.08
CA ALA A 253 -10.40 -2.14 8.49
C ALA A 253 -9.61 -0.97 9.12
N LEU A 254 -9.93 0.29 8.81
CA LEU A 254 -9.32 1.45 9.48
C LEU A 254 -9.76 1.57 10.94
N ASN A 255 -11.00 1.16 11.24
CA ASN A 255 -11.53 1.24 12.60
C ASN A 255 -12.42 0.03 12.97
N PRO A 256 -11.81 -1.16 13.18
CA PRO A 256 -12.56 -2.36 13.57
C PRO A 256 -13.28 -2.19 14.92
N MET A 257 -12.72 -1.37 15.82
CA MET A 257 -13.31 -1.04 17.12
C MET A 257 -14.75 -0.52 16.99
N LYS A 258 -15.04 0.28 15.95
CA LYS A 258 -16.38 0.85 15.74
C LYS A 258 -17.48 -0.21 15.67
N SER A 259 -17.21 -1.34 15.01
CA SER A 259 -18.15 -2.46 14.90
C SER A 259 -18.01 -3.47 16.04
N LEU A 260 -16.82 -3.56 16.66
CA LEU A 260 -16.45 -4.65 17.58
C LEU A 260 -16.23 -4.20 19.03
N ALA A 261 -16.61 -2.98 19.41
CA ALA A 261 -16.36 -2.42 20.75
C ALA A 261 -16.83 -3.32 21.92
N PHE A 262 -17.88 -4.12 21.72
CA PHE A 262 -18.37 -5.09 22.72
C PHE A 262 -17.42 -6.28 22.98
N LEU A 263 -16.43 -6.46 22.11
CA LEU A 263 -15.35 -7.45 22.20
C LEU A 263 -14.02 -6.87 22.67
N ARG A 264 -14.01 -5.61 23.15
CA ARG A 264 -12.82 -5.01 23.75
C ARG A 264 -12.22 -5.96 24.81
N HIS A 265 -10.93 -6.24 24.68
CA HIS A 265 -10.18 -7.17 25.54
C HIS A 265 -10.64 -8.64 25.54
N LYS A 266 -11.29 -9.13 24.48
CA LYS A 266 -11.80 -10.50 24.41
C LYS A 266 -11.22 -11.36 23.29
N ILE A 267 -10.66 -10.75 22.24
CA ILE A 267 -10.20 -11.51 21.07
C ILE A 267 -8.80 -12.09 21.34
N LEU A 268 -8.65 -13.40 21.22
CA LEU A 268 -7.38 -14.08 21.53
C LEU A 268 -6.40 -14.10 20.35
N HIS A 269 -6.92 -14.05 19.14
CA HIS A 269 -6.10 -14.02 17.93
C HIS A 269 -6.77 -13.14 16.87
N ILE A 270 -6.03 -12.16 16.37
CA ILE A 270 -6.43 -11.33 15.23
C ILE A 270 -5.44 -11.57 14.10
N HIS A 271 -5.94 -11.84 12.90
CA HIS A 271 -5.12 -12.05 11.72
C HIS A 271 -5.50 -11.11 10.57
N LEU A 272 -4.49 -10.61 9.86
CA LEU A 272 -4.62 -9.79 8.67
C LEU A 272 -3.62 -10.22 7.59
N THR A 273 -4.00 -10.13 6.32
CA THR A 273 -3.11 -10.36 5.17
C THR A 273 -3.57 -9.53 3.98
N ASN A 274 -2.65 -8.84 3.30
CA ASN A 274 -2.95 -7.92 2.19
C ASN A 274 -4.03 -6.86 2.54
N VAL A 275 -4.05 -6.42 3.81
CA VAL A 275 -4.94 -5.35 4.27
C VAL A 275 -4.17 -4.05 4.43
N TYR A 276 -3.12 -4.05 5.26
CA TYR A 276 -2.39 -2.82 5.61
C TYR A 276 -1.75 -2.12 4.42
N ASP A 277 -1.32 -2.88 3.41
CA ASP A 277 -0.78 -2.38 2.14
C ASP A 277 -1.85 -1.81 1.20
N ASN A 278 -3.14 -2.02 1.50
CA ASN A 278 -4.29 -1.53 0.75
C ASN A 278 -5.06 -0.42 1.50
N LEU A 279 -4.53 0.08 2.63
CA LEU A 279 -5.12 1.17 3.40
C LEU A 279 -4.53 2.55 3.01
N PRO A 280 -5.32 3.64 3.09
CA PRO A 280 -4.87 4.98 2.75
C PRO A 280 -3.58 5.42 3.45
N ASP A 281 -2.67 6.03 2.71
CA ASP A 281 -1.31 6.30 3.18
C ASP A 281 -0.77 7.66 2.74
N GLU A 282 0.25 8.14 3.45
CA GLU A 282 1.05 9.31 3.11
C GLU A 282 2.50 8.89 2.79
N GLU A 283 3.16 9.64 1.91
CA GLU A 283 4.59 9.48 1.64
C GLU A 283 5.38 10.71 2.08
N PHE A 284 6.51 10.48 2.74
CA PHE A 284 7.41 11.52 3.22
C PHE A 284 8.81 11.30 2.65
N ALA A 285 9.59 12.39 2.55
CA ALA A 285 10.97 12.34 2.15
C ALA A 285 11.83 13.17 3.11
N ARG A 286 12.94 12.58 3.58
CA ARG A 286 14.03 13.30 4.23
C ARG A 286 15.10 13.61 3.20
N ARG A 287 15.48 14.88 3.06
CA ARG A 287 16.47 15.35 2.09
C ARG A 287 17.25 16.51 2.68
N ASP A 288 18.58 16.43 2.63
CA ASP A 288 19.48 17.49 3.13
C ASP A 288 19.14 17.94 4.57
N GLY A 289 18.78 16.97 5.43
CA GLY A 289 18.41 17.21 6.83
C GLY A 289 17.00 17.76 7.06
N ARG A 290 16.23 18.01 6.00
CA ARG A 290 14.84 18.51 6.08
C ARG A 290 13.83 17.41 5.76
N LEU A 291 12.65 17.53 6.34
CA LEU A 291 11.53 16.61 6.10
C LEU A 291 10.49 17.26 5.18
N TYR A 292 10.00 16.48 4.22
CA TYR A 292 9.06 16.90 3.20
C TYR A 292 7.86 15.96 3.18
N SER A 293 6.66 16.52 3.15
CA SER A 293 5.46 15.81 2.74
C SER A 293 5.40 15.75 1.22
N ILE A 294 5.02 14.59 0.67
CA ILE A 294 4.83 14.41 -0.76
C ILE A 294 3.36 14.60 -1.09
N GLN A 295 3.05 15.72 -1.72
CA GLN A 295 1.74 15.95 -2.31
C GLN A 295 1.68 15.38 -3.72
N VAL A 296 0.50 14.91 -4.11
CA VAL A 296 0.26 14.34 -5.43
C VAL A 296 -0.90 15.01 -6.13
N ARG A 297 -0.92 14.89 -7.46
CA ARG A 297 -2.08 15.18 -8.30
C ARG A 297 -2.20 14.15 -9.40
N ALA A 298 -3.35 13.49 -9.48
CA ALA A 298 -3.68 12.59 -10.58
C ALA A 298 -3.98 13.32 -11.89
N TYR A 299 -3.49 12.75 -12.98
CA TYR A 299 -3.75 13.22 -14.34
C TYR A 299 -3.71 12.08 -15.36
N LEU A 300 -4.20 12.36 -16.56
CA LEU A 300 -4.02 11.53 -17.75
C LEU A 300 -3.03 12.23 -18.68
N PRO A 301 -1.96 11.55 -19.14
CA PRO A 301 -1.11 12.14 -20.16
C PRO A 301 -1.89 12.32 -21.48
N ALA A 302 -1.53 13.34 -22.26
CA ALA A 302 -2.32 13.80 -23.40
C ALA A 302 -2.68 12.70 -24.42
N PRO A 303 -1.76 11.82 -24.84
CA PRO A 303 -2.09 10.76 -25.81
C PRO A 303 -3.14 9.78 -25.26
N GLN A 304 -3.08 9.47 -23.97
CA GLN A 304 -4.03 8.58 -23.32
C GLN A 304 -5.39 9.27 -23.11
N ALA A 305 -5.39 10.55 -22.74
CA ALA A 305 -6.62 11.33 -22.64
C ALA A 305 -7.36 11.40 -23.98
N HIS A 306 -6.65 11.67 -25.08
CA HIS A 306 -7.21 11.70 -26.43
C HIS A 306 -7.81 10.35 -26.83
N ARG A 307 -7.04 9.26 -26.67
CA ARG A 307 -7.50 7.91 -26.99
C ARG A 307 -8.75 7.51 -26.19
N ILE A 308 -8.79 7.82 -24.90
CA ILE A 308 -9.94 7.54 -24.04
C ILE A 308 -11.14 8.40 -24.48
N SER A 309 -10.90 9.67 -24.80
CA SER A 309 -11.94 10.58 -25.30
C SER A 309 -12.63 10.02 -26.55
N GLU A 310 -11.86 9.58 -27.54
CA GLU A 310 -12.38 8.97 -28.77
C GLU A 310 -13.11 7.66 -28.51
N GLN A 311 -12.48 6.75 -27.74
CA GLN A 311 -13.02 5.42 -27.47
C GLN A 311 -14.38 5.48 -26.77
N PHE A 312 -14.53 6.41 -25.83
CA PHE A 312 -15.74 6.52 -25.01
C PHE A 312 -16.71 7.61 -25.48
N GLN A 313 -16.34 8.39 -26.50
CA GLN A 313 -17.11 9.53 -27.02
C GLN A 313 -17.39 10.58 -25.94
N ILE A 314 -16.38 10.86 -25.12
CA ILE A 314 -16.43 11.84 -24.03
C ILE A 314 -15.37 12.90 -24.33
N PRO A 315 -15.70 14.19 -24.48
CA PRO A 315 -14.69 15.23 -24.68
C PRO A 315 -13.61 15.18 -23.59
N ALA A 316 -12.34 15.40 -23.95
CA ALA A 316 -11.23 15.32 -22.98
C ALA A 316 -11.44 16.21 -21.74
N ALA A 317 -12.05 17.39 -21.92
CA ALA A 317 -12.40 18.31 -20.84
C ALA A 317 -13.50 17.79 -19.89
N ASP A 318 -14.34 16.86 -20.33
CA ASP A 318 -15.42 16.25 -19.54
C ASP A 318 -15.00 14.95 -18.84
N ILE A 319 -13.77 14.45 -19.10
CA ILE A 319 -13.25 13.25 -18.45
C ILE A 319 -13.20 13.40 -16.92
N PRO A 320 -12.67 14.50 -16.32
CA PRO A 320 -12.61 14.63 -14.86
C PRO A 320 -13.98 14.49 -14.20
N LYS A 321 -14.98 15.23 -14.72
CA LYS A 321 -16.37 15.16 -14.27
C LYS A 321 -16.97 13.75 -14.41
N THR A 322 -16.59 13.03 -15.47
CA THR A 322 -17.05 11.64 -15.66
C THR A 322 -16.39 10.69 -14.67
N VAL A 323 -15.11 10.89 -14.36
CA VAL A 323 -14.39 10.15 -13.32
C VAL A 323 -15.02 10.38 -11.94
N ASP A 324 -15.36 11.62 -11.59
CA ASP A 324 -16.03 11.91 -10.32
C ASP A 324 -17.36 11.15 -10.20
N ARG A 325 -18.19 11.19 -11.25
CA ARG A 325 -19.47 10.47 -11.27
C ARG A 325 -19.30 8.95 -11.22
N LEU A 326 -18.26 8.41 -11.86
CA LEU A 326 -17.90 6.99 -11.75
C LEU A 326 -17.50 6.63 -10.31
N LEU A 327 -16.71 7.47 -9.65
CA LEU A 327 -16.25 7.23 -8.28
C LEU A 327 -17.38 7.35 -7.24
N GLU A 328 -18.35 8.24 -7.47
CA GLU A 328 -19.52 8.43 -6.61
C GLU A 328 -20.61 7.37 -6.83
N GLY A 329 -20.94 7.09 -8.09
CA GLY A 329 -22.09 6.26 -8.47
C GLY A 329 -21.74 4.83 -8.91
N GLY A 330 -20.48 4.55 -9.21
CA GLY A 330 -20.03 3.30 -9.80
C GLY A 330 -20.18 3.23 -11.33
N PRO A 331 -19.85 2.08 -11.95
CA PRO A 331 -19.79 1.92 -13.40
C PRO A 331 -21.16 2.04 -14.09
N ASP A 332 -22.27 1.92 -13.36
CA ASP A 332 -23.63 2.06 -13.88
C ASP A 332 -23.96 3.50 -14.36
N TYR A 333 -23.10 4.48 -14.06
CA TYR A 333 -23.30 5.87 -14.48
C TYR A 333 -23.16 6.07 -16.00
N LEU A 334 -22.32 5.29 -16.67
CA LEU A 334 -22.23 5.31 -18.14
C LEU A 334 -23.41 4.54 -18.75
N VAL A 335 -23.60 4.67 -20.07
CA VAL A 335 -24.74 4.10 -20.85
C VAL A 335 -25.11 2.67 -20.42
N ASP A 336 -24.10 1.84 -20.16
CA ASP A 336 -24.26 0.52 -19.56
C ASP A 336 -23.07 0.18 -18.65
N ARG A 337 -23.29 -0.77 -17.74
CA ARG A 337 -22.29 -1.23 -16.75
C ARG A 337 -20.99 -1.69 -17.41
N LYS A 338 -21.05 -2.45 -18.51
CA LYS A 338 -19.83 -2.98 -19.16
C LYS A 338 -19.00 -1.85 -19.75
N ARG A 339 -19.65 -0.85 -20.37
CA ARG A 339 -18.99 0.36 -20.85
C ARG A 339 -18.38 1.16 -19.70
N GLY A 340 -19.07 1.23 -18.56
CA GLY A 340 -18.55 1.90 -17.36
C GLY A 340 -17.32 1.22 -16.77
N VAL A 341 -17.32 -0.11 -16.66
CA VAL A 341 -16.14 -0.87 -16.22
C VAL A 341 -14.98 -0.71 -17.22
N ALA A 342 -15.26 -0.78 -18.53
CA ALA A 342 -14.23 -0.55 -19.55
C ALA A 342 -13.60 0.85 -19.44
N PHE A 343 -14.41 1.90 -19.23
CA PHE A 343 -13.94 3.26 -19.02
C PHE A 343 -13.04 3.35 -17.79
N TRP A 344 -13.51 2.80 -16.67
CA TRP A 344 -12.74 2.74 -15.43
C TRP A 344 -11.37 2.07 -15.62
N GLN A 345 -11.31 0.91 -16.28
CA GLN A 345 -10.05 0.22 -16.53
C GLN A 345 -9.06 1.04 -17.34
N GLU A 346 -9.55 1.73 -18.38
CA GLU A 346 -8.71 2.56 -19.24
C GLU A 346 -8.19 3.79 -18.50
N ILE A 347 -9.03 4.44 -17.67
CA ILE A 347 -8.62 5.52 -16.78
C ILE A 347 -7.55 5.02 -15.80
N TRP A 348 -7.82 3.93 -15.07
CA TRP A 348 -6.89 3.37 -14.10
C TRP A 348 -5.52 3.04 -14.70
N LYS A 349 -5.52 2.42 -15.88
CA LYS A 349 -4.30 2.09 -16.63
C LYS A 349 -3.51 3.35 -17.06
N ALA A 350 -4.22 4.38 -17.52
CA ALA A 350 -3.62 5.60 -18.02
C ALA A 350 -3.19 6.59 -16.92
N LEU A 351 -3.82 6.55 -15.74
CA LEU A 351 -3.62 7.51 -14.67
C LEU A 351 -2.14 7.62 -14.28
N ARG A 352 -1.65 8.85 -14.13
CA ARG A 352 -0.33 9.16 -13.61
C ARG A 352 -0.44 10.13 -12.44
N LEU A 353 0.59 10.16 -11.60
CA LEU A 353 0.71 11.10 -10.49
C LEU A 353 1.85 12.06 -10.78
N GLU A 354 1.55 13.35 -10.65
CA GLU A 354 2.56 14.40 -10.50
C GLU A 354 2.81 14.59 -9.00
N GLU A 355 4.08 14.73 -8.62
CA GLU A 355 4.49 14.85 -7.23
C GLU A 355 5.07 16.23 -6.92
N ARG A 356 4.78 16.74 -5.73
CA ARG A 356 5.35 17.98 -5.18
C ARG A 356 5.85 17.72 -3.76
N LEU A 357 7.12 18.03 -3.51
CA LEU A 357 7.71 18.07 -2.18
C LEU A 357 7.38 19.41 -1.52
N VAL A 358 6.75 19.32 -0.35
CA VAL A 358 6.41 20.47 0.49
C VAL A 358 7.11 20.31 1.83
N HIS A 359 7.82 21.33 2.28
CA HIS A 359 8.45 21.33 3.59
C HIS A 359 7.42 21.06 4.67
N LEU A 360 7.74 20.18 5.63
CA LEU A 360 6.82 19.88 6.72
C LEU A 360 6.48 21.14 7.55
N GLU A 361 7.47 22.03 7.74
CA GLU A 361 7.30 23.32 8.42
C GLU A 361 6.31 24.27 7.70
N ASP A 362 6.13 24.11 6.38
CA ASP A 362 5.16 24.87 5.60
C ASP A 362 3.73 24.31 5.70
N LEU A 363 3.55 23.20 6.41
CA LEU A 363 2.28 22.48 6.59
C LEU A 363 1.90 22.40 8.08
N PRO A 364 1.56 23.53 8.73
CA PRO A 364 1.24 23.54 10.16
C PRO A 364 0.01 22.69 10.50
N ASP A 365 -0.88 22.45 9.54
CA ASP A 365 -2.11 21.65 9.69
C ASP A 365 -1.94 20.18 9.27
N ILE A 366 -0.71 19.70 9.03
CA ILE A 366 -0.52 18.31 8.63
C ILE A 366 -0.97 17.36 9.74
N VAL A 367 -1.94 16.49 9.40
CA VAL A 367 -2.45 15.49 10.33
C VAL A 367 -1.57 14.26 10.25
N LEU A 368 -0.69 14.10 11.23
CA LEU A 368 0.01 12.83 11.43
C LEU A 368 -0.97 11.75 11.92
N PRO A 369 -0.68 10.46 11.65
CA PRO A 369 -1.48 9.35 12.14
C PRO A 369 -1.68 9.40 13.64
N LEU A 370 -2.81 8.87 14.10
CA LEU A 370 -3.09 8.78 15.53
C LEU A 370 -1.91 8.12 16.26
N GLY A 371 -1.54 8.67 17.41
CA GLY A 371 -0.39 8.25 18.22
C GLY A 371 0.99 8.38 17.59
N LEU A 372 1.13 9.16 16.50
CA LEU A 372 2.42 9.63 15.99
C LEU A 372 2.45 11.16 16.01
N HIS A 373 3.28 11.75 16.87
CA HIS A 373 3.53 13.19 16.92
C HIS A 373 4.83 13.54 16.18
N GLN A 374 5.01 14.82 15.83
CA GLN A 374 6.19 15.27 15.08
C GLN A 374 7.50 14.94 15.80
N GLU A 375 7.59 15.22 17.10
CA GLU A 375 8.77 14.91 17.92
C GLU A 375 9.11 13.41 17.89
N GLN A 376 8.10 12.54 17.91
CA GLN A 376 8.28 11.09 17.86
C GLN A 376 8.74 10.63 16.47
N LEU A 377 8.19 11.23 15.41
CA LEU A 377 8.66 10.97 14.06
C LEU A 377 10.13 11.38 13.92
N GLU A 378 10.53 12.52 14.49
CA GLU A 378 11.92 12.97 14.50
C GLU A 378 12.84 12.01 15.26
N GLU A 379 12.43 11.55 16.46
CA GLU A 379 13.16 10.53 17.25
C GLU A 379 13.39 9.24 16.45
N VAL A 380 12.34 8.69 15.84
CA VAL A 380 12.46 7.48 15.00
C VAL A 380 13.37 7.70 13.79
N LEU A 381 13.39 8.92 13.26
CA LEU A 381 14.22 9.27 12.12
C LEU A 381 15.69 9.52 12.51
N GLU A 382 16.07 9.58 13.80
CA GLU A 382 17.48 9.71 14.20
C GLU A 382 18.34 8.54 13.70
N GLU A 383 17.80 7.33 13.77
CA GLU A 383 18.47 6.10 13.29
C GLU A 383 18.23 5.84 11.79
N ALA A 384 17.32 6.60 11.17
CA ALA A 384 17.03 6.50 9.75
C ALA A 384 18.16 7.12 8.91
N PRO A 385 18.31 6.70 7.64
CA PRO A 385 19.23 7.37 6.73
C PRO A 385 18.96 8.88 6.66
N SER A 386 20.04 9.67 6.49
CA SER A 386 19.95 11.12 6.30
C SER A 386 19.06 11.52 5.12
N ASP A 387 18.89 10.58 4.20
CA ASP A 387 18.23 10.75 2.93
C ASP A 387 17.43 9.51 2.59
N VAL A 388 16.11 9.63 2.72
CA VAL A 388 15.21 8.49 2.58
C VAL A 388 13.83 8.98 2.19
N ARG A 389 13.19 8.28 1.26
CA ARG A 389 11.75 8.39 1.00
C ARG A 389 11.05 7.19 1.60
N PHE A 390 10.02 7.43 2.39
CA PHE A 390 9.35 6.39 3.15
C PHE A 390 7.85 6.61 3.21
N HIS A 391 7.13 5.54 3.53
CA HIS A 391 5.69 5.57 3.75
C HIS A 391 5.45 5.84 5.23
N LEU A 392 4.48 6.70 5.54
CA LEU A 392 4.05 6.93 6.92
C LEU A 392 3.17 5.78 7.44
N SER A 393 2.59 5.01 6.52
CA SER A 393 1.66 3.91 6.75
C SER A 393 0.43 4.33 7.57
N SER A 394 -0.11 5.52 7.26
CA SER A 394 -1.11 6.20 8.06
C SER A 394 -2.34 5.34 8.36
N GLY A 395 -2.89 4.68 7.34
CA GLY A 395 -4.05 3.80 7.49
C GLY A 395 -3.73 2.51 8.24
N ALA A 396 -2.52 1.95 8.07
CA ALA A 396 -2.08 0.79 8.82
C ALA A 396 -1.87 1.10 10.31
N LEU A 397 -1.29 2.25 10.63
CA LEU A 397 -1.13 2.74 12.00
C LEU A 397 -2.49 2.98 12.67
N GLU A 398 -3.40 3.66 11.99
CA GLU A 398 -4.77 3.87 12.46
C GLU A 398 -5.51 2.55 12.69
N SER A 399 -5.45 1.64 11.71
CA SER A 399 -6.02 0.30 11.82
C SER A 399 -5.46 -0.45 13.02
N PHE A 400 -4.13 -0.47 13.17
CA PHE A 400 -3.44 -1.14 14.27
C PHE A 400 -3.92 -0.63 15.62
N GLN A 401 -3.93 0.69 15.83
CA GLN A 401 -4.37 1.29 17.09
C GLN A 401 -5.85 1.06 17.40
N ASN A 402 -6.70 1.01 16.37
CA ASN A 402 -8.11 0.67 16.53
C ASN A 402 -8.35 -0.84 16.67
N THR A 403 -7.35 -1.68 16.41
CA THR A 403 -7.47 -3.14 16.47
C THR A 403 -6.93 -3.70 17.78
N VAL A 404 -5.74 -3.28 18.22
CA VAL A 404 -5.10 -3.86 19.40
C VAL A 404 -5.92 -3.80 20.70
N PRO A 405 -6.78 -2.79 20.98
CA PRO A 405 -7.60 -2.81 22.19
C PRO A 405 -8.71 -3.87 22.18
N LEU A 406 -8.97 -4.54 21.04
CA LEU A 406 -9.83 -5.73 20.97
C LEU A 406 -9.15 -6.97 21.54
N LEU A 407 -7.81 -7.00 21.58
CA LEU A 407 -7.05 -8.15 22.04
C LEU A 407 -7.26 -8.38 23.53
N HIS A 408 -7.56 -9.62 23.87
CA HIS A 408 -7.39 -10.13 25.23
C HIS A 408 -5.94 -9.87 25.70
N PRO A 409 -5.68 -9.63 27.00
CA PRO A 409 -4.33 -9.29 27.47
C PRO A 409 -3.23 -10.32 27.15
N ARG A 410 -3.62 -11.58 26.95
CA ARG A 410 -2.74 -12.68 26.54
C ARG A 410 -2.86 -13.03 25.04
N GLY A 411 -3.75 -12.34 24.32
CA GLY A 411 -3.97 -12.56 22.90
C GLY A 411 -2.86 -11.93 22.06
N PHE A 412 -2.86 -12.26 20.77
CA PHE A 412 -1.90 -11.71 19.82
C PHE A 412 -2.54 -11.32 18.49
N LEU A 413 -1.90 -10.37 17.82
CA LEU A 413 -2.21 -9.98 16.46
C LEU A 413 -1.10 -10.45 15.51
N GLN A 414 -1.47 -10.98 14.35
CA GLN A 414 -0.57 -11.42 13.29
C GLN A 414 -0.92 -10.70 11.98
N VAL A 415 0.02 -9.95 11.42
CA VAL A 415 -0.12 -9.28 10.11
C VAL A 415 0.91 -9.85 9.16
N GLN A 416 0.47 -10.42 8.05
CA GLN A 416 1.37 -10.93 7.00
C GLN A 416 1.60 -9.87 5.92
N ASP A 417 2.59 -10.14 5.06
CA ASP A 417 2.97 -9.30 3.92
C ASP A 417 3.57 -7.93 4.30
N ILE A 418 4.33 -7.89 5.40
CA ILE A 418 5.15 -6.72 5.74
C ILE A 418 6.45 -6.75 4.93
N PHE A 419 6.67 -5.74 4.09
CA PHE A 419 7.86 -5.64 3.23
C PHE A 419 9.01 -4.85 3.87
N VAL A 420 8.71 -3.96 4.81
CA VAL A 420 9.72 -3.10 5.45
C VAL A 420 9.63 -3.20 6.95
N THR A 421 10.74 -3.54 7.58
CA THR A 421 10.90 -3.69 9.03
C THR A 421 11.87 -2.66 9.63
N ASN A 422 12.63 -1.95 8.78
CA ASN A 422 13.57 -0.89 9.17
C ASN A 422 13.75 0.17 8.07
N PHE A 423 14.19 1.38 8.44
CA PHE A 423 14.34 2.48 7.48
C PHE A 423 15.42 2.27 6.42
N ASN A 424 16.45 1.46 6.68
CA ASN A 424 17.49 1.18 5.68
C ASN A 424 16.95 0.36 4.50
N GLU A 425 15.88 -0.42 4.69
CA GLU A 425 15.22 -1.13 3.60
C GLU A 425 14.55 -0.16 2.60
N TYR A 426 14.25 1.07 3.02
CA TYR A 426 13.86 2.17 2.13
C TYR A 426 15.02 2.72 1.26
N ARG A 427 16.19 2.07 1.20
CA ARG A 427 17.29 2.45 0.29
C ARG A 427 17.61 1.41 -0.77
N ILE A 428 17.13 0.20 -0.57
CA ILE A 428 17.53 -0.98 -1.34
C ILE A 428 16.44 -1.48 -2.28
N GLY A 429 15.34 -0.73 -2.43
CA GLY A 429 14.12 -1.25 -3.06
C GLY A 429 13.05 -0.21 -3.39
N PHE A 430 11.80 -0.65 -3.50
CA PHE A 430 10.69 0.08 -4.13
C PHE A 430 10.04 1.14 -3.22
N HIS A 431 9.89 2.41 -3.63
CA HIS A 431 9.23 3.43 -2.77
C HIS A 431 8.15 4.21 -3.50
N GLY A 432 7.02 3.57 -3.73
CA GLY A 432 5.78 4.29 -4.01
C GLY A 432 4.64 3.34 -4.31
N PRO A 433 3.39 3.79 -4.29
CA PRO A 433 2.24 2.96 -4.59
C PRO A 433 2.38 2.24 -5.93
N GLY A 434 2.21 0.91 -5.91
CA GLY A 434 2.08 0.08 -7.10
C GLY A 434 0.63 -0.01 -7.57
N LYS A 435 0.42 -0.26 -8.87
CA LYS A 435 -0.90 -0.67 -9.37
C LYS A 435 -0.95 -2.19 -9.52
N LEU A 436 -1.90 -2.82 -8.86
CA LEU A 436 -2.16 -4.25 -8.99
C LEU A 436 -3.57 -4.48 -9.54
N ASP A 437 -3.65 -4.78 -10.84
CA ASP A 437 -4.89 -5.01 -11.59
C ASP A 437 -5.89 -3.83 -11.54
N GLY A 438 -6.49 -3.51 -10.40
CA GLY A 438 -7.31 -2.32 -10.13
C GLY A 438 -7.09 -1.69 -8.74
N SER A 439 -6.20 -2.25 -7.91
CA SER A 439 -5.92 -1.81 -6.53
C SER A 439 -4.55 -1.14 -6.39
N ILE A 440 -4.38 -0.45 -5.25
CA ILE A 440 -3.12 0.10 -4.78
C ILE A 440 -2.44 -0.91 -3.88
N VAL A 441 -1.12 -1.03 -4.02
CA VAL A 441 -0.29 -1.77 -3.05
C VAL A 441 0.84 -0.87 -2.59
N ASN A 442 0.90 -0.65 -1.28
CA ASN A 442 1.91 0.16 -0.61
C ASN A 442 2.86 -0.65 0.24
N TRP A 443 3.94 -0.02 0.66
CA TRP A 443 4.78 -0.56 1.72
C TRP A 443 4.26 -0.16 3.08
N VAL A 444 4.18 -1.15 3.96
CA VAL A 444 3.87 -0.94 5.37
C VAL A 444 5.17 -0.72 6.14
N ASN A 445 5.28 0.42 6.81
CA ASN A 445 6.45 0.82 7.58
C ASN A 445 6.44 0.14 8.95
N GLY A 446 7.10 -1.01 9.03
CA GLY A 446 7.23 -1.78 10.27
C GLY A 446 7.96 -1.04 11.39
N ALA A 447 8.89 -0.13 11.07
CA ALA A 447 9.59 0.64 12.09
C ALA A 447 8.64 1.61 12.82
N LEU A 448 7.78 2.33 12.07
CA LEU A 448 6.76 3.19 12.66
C LEU A 448 5.67 2.40 13.39
N LEU A 449 5.25 1.25 12.85
CA LEU A 449 4.32 0.36 13.56
C LEU A 449 4.89 -0.05 14.91
N ARG A 450 6.17 -0.46 14.95
CA ARG A 450 6.87 -0.81 16.20
C ARG A 450 6.82 0.35 17.18
N GLU A 451 7.27 1.53 16.78
CA GLU A 451 7.27 2.71 17.65
C GLU A 451 5.89 2.98 18.27
N VAL A 452 4.86 3.04 17.41
CA VAL A 452 3.49 3.32 17.85
C VAL A 452 2.95 2.21 18.76
N GLY A 453 3.24 0.96 18.44
CA GLY A 453 2.82 -0.18 19.24
C GLY A 453 3.49 -0.24 20.61
N GLU A 454 4.79 0.01 20.67
CA GLU A 454 5.56 0.03 21.90
C GLU A 454 5.06 1.11 22.87
N ARG A 455 4.74 2.30 22.35
CA ARG A 455 4.12 3.38 23.15
C ARG A 455 2.69 3.07 23.55
N ALA A 456 1.96 2.31 22.76
CA ALA A 456 0.63 1.81 23.10
C ALA A 456 0.66 0.65 24.12
N GLY A 457 1.85 0.21 24.56
CA GLY A 457 2.01 -0.89 25.52
C GLY A 457 2.00 -2.27 24.89
N TYR A 458 2.45 -2.40 23.64
CA TYR A 458 2.54 -3.67 22.91
C TYR A 458 3.95 -3.94 22.43
N ASP A 459 4.39 -5.20 22.49
CA ASP A 459 5.64 -5.65 21.88
C ASP A 459 5.38 -6.08 20.45
N LEU A 460 6.19 -5.57 19.52
CA LEU A 460 6.08 -5.89 18.09
C LEU A 460 7.36 -6.57 17.61
N HIS A 461 7.19 -7.74 17.00
CA HIS A 461 8.29 -8.47 16.39
C HIS A 461 7.98 -8.85 14.94
N PHE A 462 9.02 -8.93 14.13
CA PHE A 462 8.93 -9.28 12.73
C PHE A 462 9.71 -10.57 12.48
N ALA A 463 9.06 -11.56 11.87
CA ALA A 463 9.70 -12.80 11.46
C ALA A 463 9.63 -12.97 9.94
N PRO A 464 10.73 -13.36 9.25
CA PRO A 464 10.69 -13.63 7.82
C PRO A 464 9.68 -14.72 7.45
N PHE A 465 8.96 -14.52 6.35
CA PHE A 465 8.07 -15.55 5.80
C PHE A 465 8.88 -16.63 5.08
N HIS A 466 9.28 -17.66 5.81
CA HIS A 466 10.21 -18.68 5.33
C HIS A 466 9.55 -19.83 4.54
N TYR A 467 8.23 -19.87 4.42
CA TYR A 467 7.51 -20.96 3.77
C TYR A 467 7.58 -20.93 2.24
N ARG A 468 7.86 -19.77 1.65
CA ARG A 468 8.10 -19.61 0.20
C ARG A 468 9.55 -19.25 -0.06
N GLN A 469 10.23 -20.05 -0.86
CA GLN A 469 11.62 -19.80 -1.25
C GLN A 469 11.75 -18.42 -1.93
N GLY A 470 12.67 -17.60 -1.43
CA GLY A 470 12.92 -16.26 -1.96
C GLY A 470 11.84 -15.22 -1.62
N SER A 471 10.93 -15.53 -0.69
CA SER A 471 10.03 -14.51 -0.15
C SER A 471 10.82 -13.36 0.48
N ARG A 472 10.33 -12.14 0.27
CA ARG A 472 10.86 -10.91 0.86
C ARG A 472 9.91 -10.31 1.90
N THR A 473 8.80 -11.01 2.19
CA THR A 473 7.83 -10.56 3.17
C THR A 473 8.17 -11.09 4.55
N SER A 474 7.74 -10.34 5.55
CA SER A 474 7.77 -10.71 6.97
C SER A 474 6.35 -10.76 7.51
N VAL A 475 6.23 -11.43 8.64
CA VAL A 475 5.02 -11.45 9.46
C VAL A 475 5.30 -10.62 10.71
N LEU A 476 4.46 -9.60 10.93
CA LEU A 476 4.41 -8.86 12.18
C LEU A 476 3.55 -9.62 13.18
N TYR A 477 4.04 -9.70 14.40
CA TYR A 477 3.33 -10.22 15.55
C TYR A 477 3.31 -9.16 16.63
N SER A 478 2.16 -9.02 17.30
CA SER A 478 1.99 -8.08 18.40
C SER A 478 1.32 -8.74 19.60
N THR A 479 1.86 -8.49 20.78
CA THR A 479 1.30 -8.89 22.09
C THR A 479 1.31 -7.71 23.05
N GLN A 480 0.42 -7.69 24.04
CA GLN A 480 0.47 -6.68 25.10
C GLN A 480 1.74 -6.88 25.95
N ARG A 481 2.44 -5.79 26.31
CA ARG A 481 3.57 -5.80 27.25
C ARG A 481 3.10 -6.25 28.63
N GLU A 482 3.88 -7.11 29.28
CA GLU A 482 3.61 -7.60 30.65
C GLU A 482 3.85 -6.53 31.72
#